data_AF-A0A0R0JSK7-F1
#
_entry.id   AF-A0A0R0JSK7-F1
#
_cell.length_a   1.000
_cell.length_b   1.000
_cell.length_c   1.000
_cell.angle_alpha   90.00
_cell.angle_beta   90.00
_cell.angle_gamma   90.00
#
_symmetry.space_group_name_H-M   'P 1'
#
loop_
_entity.id
_entity.type
_entity.pdbx_description
1 polymer ?
#
loop_
_entity_poly.entity_id
_entity_poly.type
_entity_poly.pdbx_seq_one_letter_code
_entity_poly.pdbx_strand_id
1 'polypeptide(L)'
;MECVLADVLRDQRNLGNKAFWSSLIADNVKSHFKLWRTWYGIVSDILSQSEFDWDSTKYMITVENEIAWNEYVKVVNHLFNFIYY
;
A
#
# COMPACT_ATOMS: atom_id res chain seq x y z
N MET A 1 -0.96 -2.88 12.29
CA MET A 1 -1.66 -1.82 11.54
C MET A 1 -3.08 -1.59 12.04
N GLU A 2 -3.89 -2.62 12.25
CA GLU A 2 -5.26 -2.45 12.79
C GLU A 2 -5.27 -1.71 14.14
N CYS A 3 -4.28 -1.98 15.00
CA CYS A 3 -4.14 -1.28 16.28
C CYS A 3 -3.88 0.22 16.10
N VAL A 4 -3.01 0.61 15.16
CA VAL A 4 -2.69 2.02 14.88
C VAL A 4 -3.94 2.76 14.37
N LEU A 5 -4.73 2.10 13.51
CA LEU A 5 -6.00 2.64 13.04
C LEU A 5 -7.00 2.80 14.19
N ALA A 6 -7.12 1.79 15.05
CA ALA A 6 -7.99 1.82 16.21
C ALA A 6 -7.60 2.94 17.19
N ASP A 7 -6.30 3.18 17.36
CA ASP A 7 -5.78 4.23 18.24
C ASP A 7 -6.01 5.62 17.65
N VAL A 8 -5.74 5.82 16.35
CA VAL A 8 -6.06 7.08 15.66
C VAL A 8 -7.56 7.38 15.76
N LEU A 9 -8.43 6.40 15.49
CA LEU A 9 -9.88 6.60 15.58
C LEU A 9 -10.35 6.90 17.02
N ARG A 10 -9.70 6.31 18.03
CA ARG A 10 -10.00 6.54 19.44
C ARG A 10 -9.63 7.96 19.87
N ASP A 11 -8.45 8.44 19.52
CA ASP A 11 -8.00 9.80 19.83
C ASP A 11 -8.86 10.86 19.13
N GLN A 12 -9.26 10.59 17.88
CA GLN A 12 -10.10 11.50 17.10
C GLN A 12 -11.50 11.68 17.69
N ARG A 13 -12.08 10.65 18.31
CA ARG A 13 -13.39 10.73 18.98
C ARG A 13 -13.40 11.72 20.17
N ASN A 14 -12.23 11.99 20.73
CA ASN A 14 -12.07 12.81 21.94
C ASN A 14 -11.88 14.32 21.65
N LEU A 15 -11.63 14.72 20.40
CA LEU A 15 -11.38 16.13 20.04
C LEU A 15 -12.69 16.86 19.63
N GLY A 16 -13.04 17.89 20.38
CA GLY A 16 -14.39 18.46 20.52
C GLY A 16 -14.99 19.31 19.39
N ASN A 17 -14.61 19.18 18.12
CA ASN A 17 -15.32 19.79 16.98
C ASN A 17 -15.76 18.73 15.96
N LYS A 18 -16.51 17.78 16.50
CA LYS A 18 -16.62 16.38 16.07
C LYS A 18 -17.10 16.14 14.64
N ALA A 19 -17.95 16.97 14.05
CA ALA A 19 -18.60 16.57 12.79
C ALA A 19 -17.72 16.82 11.55
N PHE A 20 -17.24 18.07 11.38
CA PHE A 20 -16.48 18.45 10.19
C PHE A 20 -15.07 17.84 10.18
N TRP A 21 -14.35 17.93 11.29
CA TRP A 21 -13.01 17.34 11.40
C TRP A 21 -13.05 15.82 11.35
N SER A 22 -14.08 15.18 11.93
CA SER A 22 -14.24 13.72 11.78
C SER A 22 -14.47 13.30 10.35
N SER A 23 -15.19 14.08 9.52
CA SER A 23 -15.40 13.69 8.12
C SER A 23 -14.12 13.84 7.32
N LEU A 24 -13.42 14.98 7.42
CA LEU A 24 -12.17 15.20 6.69
C LEU A 24 -11.08 14.19 7.09
N ILE A 25 -10.94 13.92 8.39
CA ILE A 25 -9.95 12.97 8.88
C ILE A 25 -10.37 11.54 8.54
N ALA A 26 -11.65 11.19 8.64
CA ALA A 26 -12.13 9.87 8.23
C ALA A 26 -11.89 9.62 6.74
N ASP A 27 -12.18 10.59 5.88
CA ASP A 27 -11.94 10.47 4.44
C ASP A 27 -10.45 10.37 4.12
N ASN A 28 -9.60 11.16 4.78
CA ASN A 28 -8.15 11.10 4.60
C ASN A 28 -7.54 9.79 5.13
N VAL A 29 -8.01 9.29 6.28
CA VAL A 29 -7.59 8.00 6.82
C VAL A 29 -8.04 6.87 5.89
N LYS A 30 -9.26 6.94 5.37
CA LYS A 30 -9.80 5.95 4.43
C LYS A 30 -9.05 5.96 3.10
N SER A 31 -8.68 7.13 2.57
CA SER A 31 -7.86 7.24 1.35
C SER A 31 -6.46 6.67 1.57
N HIS A 32 -5.82 6.99 2.71
CA HIS A 32 -4.54 6.41 3.10
C HIS A 32 -4.62 4.89 3.21
N PHE A 33 -5.67 4.36 3.84
CA PHE A 33 -5.84 2.91 4.01
C PHE A 33 -6.03 2.20 2.67
N LYS A 34 -6.75 2.81 1.73
CA LYS A 34 -6.87 2.30 0.36
C LYS A 34 -5.51 2.25 -0.33
N LEU A 35 -4.74 3.35 -0.29
CA LEU A 35 -3.39 3.40 -0.86
C LEU A 35 -2.49 2.33 -0.23
N TRP A 36 -2.51 2.20 1.09
CA TRP A 36 -1.72 1.21 1.81
C TRP A 36 -2.09 -0.22 1.44
N ARG A 37 -3.39 -0.54 1.28
CA ARG A 37 -3.81 -1.85 0.76
C ARG A 37 -3.29 -2.11 -0.64
N THR A 38 -3.36 -1.12 -1.53
CA THR A 38 -2.82 -1.23 -2.90
C THR A 38 -1.32 -1.49 -2.87
N TRP A 39 -0.56 -0.69 -2.11
CA TRP A 39 0.89 -0.87 -1.97
C TRP A 39 1.25 -2.23 -1.37
N TYR A 40 0.54 -2.65 -0.33
CA TYR A 40 0.76 -3.96 0.26
C TYR A 40 0.46 -5.09 -0.74
N GLY A 41 -0.61 -4.97 -1.53
CA GLY A 41 -0.92 -5.93 -2.59
C GLY A 41 0.19 -6.04 -3.63
N ILE A 42 0.72 -4.89 -4.08
CA ILE A 42 1.84 -4.85 -5.05
C ILE A 42 3.10 -5.48 -4.45
N VAL A 43 3.49 -5.08 -3.24
CA VAL A 43 4.68 -5.63 -2.57
C VAL A 43 4.53 -7.14 -2.32
N SER A 44 3.35 -7.58 -1.89
CA SER A 44 3.06 -9.01 -1.69
C SER A 44 3.10 -9.81 -2.98
N ASP A 45 2.65 -9.24 -4.10
CA ASP A 45 2.67 -9.87 -5.42
C ASP A 45 4.12 -10.03 -5.92
N ILE A 46 4.94 -8.98 -5.78
CA ILE A 46 6.36 -9.04 -6.12
C ILE A 46 7.09 -10.06 -5.24
N LEU A 47 6.88 -10.03 -3.92
CA LEU A 47 7.53 -10.96 -2.98
C LEU A 47 6.99 -12.41 -3.07
N SER A 48 5.93 -12.65 -3.84
CA SER A 48 5.47 -14.02 -4.13
C SER A 48 6.33 -14.71 -5.20
N GLN A 49 7.11 -13.94 -5.96
CA GLN A 49 8.07 -14.43 -6.93
C GLN A 49 9.42 -14.70 -6.25
N SER A 50 10.06 -15.82 -6.58
CA SER A 50 11.30 -16.26 -5.93
C SER A 50 12.51 -15.38 -6.23
N GLU A 51 12.45 -14.52 -7.25
CA GLU A 51 13.55 -13.64 -7.63
C GLU A 51 13.65 -12.35 -6.79
N PHE A 52 12.70 -12.12 -5.87
CA PHE A 52 12.62 -10.90 -5.07
C PHE A 52 12.68 -11.19 -3.58
N ASP A 53 13.31 -10.28 -2.83
CA ASP A 53 13.38 -10.35 -1.37
C ASP A 53 13.09 -8.97 -0.75
N TRP A 54 12.94 -8.91 0.57
CA TRP A 54 12.63 -7.71 1.33
C TRP A 54 13.79 -7.29 2.23
N ASP A 55 14.39 -6.13 1.96
CA ASP A 55 15.33 -5.51 2.88
C ASP A 55 14.56 -4.85 4.03
N SER A 56 14.42 -5.58 5.13
CA SER A 56 13.77 -5.09 6.35
C SER A 56 14.43 -3.85 6.97
N THR A 57 15.70 -3.60 6.67
CA THR A 57 16.46 -2.44 7.16
C THR A 57 16.10 -1.18 6.38
N LYS A 58 15.96 -1.33 5.06
CA LYS A 58 15.65 -0.21 4.16
C LYS A 58 14.16 -0.08 3.82
N TYR A 59 13.36 -1.07 4.23
CA TYR A 59 11.93 -1.19 3.92
C TYR A 59 11.66 -1.13 2.41
N MET A 60 12.40 -1.93 1.64
CA MET A 60 12.30 -1.96 0.17
C MET A 60 12.60 -3.33 -0.42
N ILE A 61 12.08 -3.56 -1.62
CA ILE A 61 12.32 -4.78 -2.38
C ILE A 61 13.76 -4.79 -2.88
N THR A 62 14.45 -5.90 -2.68
CA THR A 62 15.76 -6.18 -3.24
C THR A 62 15.64 -7.13 -4.42
N VAL A 63 16.41 -6.81 -5.45
CA VAL A 63 16.47 -7.56 -6.71
C VAL A 63 17.92 -7.92 -6.93
N GLU A 64 18.23 -9.22 -6.93
CA GLU A 64 19.58 -9.68 -7.31
C GLU A 64 19.76 -9.65 -8.84
N ASN A 65 18.69 -9.88 -9.59
CA ASN A 65 18.70 -9.95 -11.04
C ASN A 65 17.78 -8.88 -11.66
N GLU A 66 18.36 -7.81 -12.23
CA GLU A 66 17.63 -6.74 -12.92
C GLU A 66 16.70 -7.24 -14.04
N ILE A 67 17.00 -8.40 -14.65
CA ILE A 67 16.14 -9.01 -15.67
C ILE A 67 14.77 -9.35 -15.08
N ALA A 68 14.74 -9.91 -13.86
CA ALA A 68 13.49 -10.28 -13.19
C ALA A 68 12.60 -9.06 -12.94
N TRP A 69 13.19 -7.93 -12.51
CA TRP A 69 12.45 -6.67 -12.35
C TRP A 69 11.84 -6.19 -13.66
N ASN A 70 12.60 -6.21 -14.75
CA ASN A 70 12.11 -5.81 -16.08
C ASN A 70 11.00 -6.73 -16.60
N GLU A 71 11.06 -8.03 -16.33
CA GLU A 71 10.00 -8.97 -16.68
C GLU A 71 8.72 -8.71 -15.88
N TYR A 72 8.84 -8.49 -14.57
CA TYR A 72 7.69 -8.11 -13.73
C TYR A 72 7.00 -6.84 -14.26
N VAL A 73 7.77 -5.79 -14.53
CA VAL A 73 7.24 -4.52 -15.07
C VAL A 73 6.57 -4.70 -16.43
N LYS A 74 7.10 -5.58 -17.29
CA LYS A 74 6.44 -5.94 -18.56
C LYS A 74 5.09 -6.62 -18.35
N VAL A 75 5.02 -7.59 -17.43
CA VAL A 75 3.77 -8.30 -17.11
C VAL A 75 2.72 -7.32 -16.60
N VAL A 76 3.08 -6.45 -15.66
CA VAL A 76 2.16 -5.43 -15.11
C VAL A 76 1.66 -4.47 -16.19
N ASN A 77 2.55 -3.98 -17.07
CA ASN A 77 2.15 -3.13 -18.19
C ASN A 77 1.22 -3.85 -19.18
N HIS A 78 1.50 -5.13 -19.45
CA HIS A 78 0.66 -5.92 -20.36
C HIS A 78 -0.74 -6.17 -19.76
N LEU A 79 -0.82 -6.44 -18.46
CA LEU A 79 -2.09 -6.56 -17.74
C LEU A 79 -2.87 -5.24 -17.75
N PHE A 80 -2.18 -4.12 -17.53
CA PHE A 80 -2.81 -2.80 -17.62
C PHE A 80 -3.38 -2.55 -19.02
N ASN A 81 -2.59 -2.77 -20.08
CA ASN A 81 -3.06 -2.59 -21.45
C ASN A 81 -4.25 -3.51 -21.78
N PHE A 82 -4.24 -4.76 -21.32
CA PHE A 82 -5.34 -5.71 -21.54
C PHE A 82 -6.65 -5.32 -20.83
N ILE A 83 -6.59 -4.60 -19.72
CA ILE A 83 -7.78 -4.17 -18.97
C ILE A 83 -8.39 -2.89 -19.57
N TYR A 84 -7.55 -2.01 -20.14
CA TYR A 84 -7.96 -0.66 -20.54
C TYR A 84 -8.09 -0.43 -22.06
N TYR A 85 -7.79 -1.43 -22.90
CA TYR A 85 -8.01 -1.43 -24.37
C TYR A 85 -8.75 -2.69 -24.80
#